data_AF-A0A562LEI4-F1
#
_entry.id   AF-A0A562LEI4-F1
#
_cell.length_a   1.000
_cell.length_b   1.000
_cell.length_c   1.000
_cell.angle_alpha   90.00
_cell.angle_beta   90.00
_cell.angle_gamma   90.00
#
_symmetry.space_group_name_H-M   'P 1'
#
loop_
_entity.id
_entity.type
_entity.pdbx_description
1 polymer ?
#
loop_
_entity_poly.entity_id
_entity_poly.type
_entity_poly.pdbx_seq_one_letter_code
_entity_poly.pdbx_strand_id
1 'polypeptide(L)'
;MYPQFNEQFTAATRQFADTAAQINRLALDNAEKVFGLQLAAFNDSANATFAFLGQVAEARDFDGLKAVVPNGVQVARENVERAINIGQEVYGQTLKTNEAIGQIAKGQFEAATAQAQSQAEKVVKAAGKVAK
;
A
#
# COMPACT_ATOMS: atom_id res chain seq x y z
N MET A 1 2.07 -36.91 25.43
CA MET A 1 1.95 -36.70 23.98
C MET A 1 0.95 -35.61 23.58
N TYR A 2 -0.02 -35.20 24.40
CA TYR A 2 -0.93 -34.07 24.11
C TYR A 2 -0.36 -32.63 24.23
N PRO A 3 0.57 -32.29 25.15
CA PRO A 3 0.94 -30.88 25.36
C PRO A 3 1.74 -30.25 24.21
N GLN A 4 2.66 -31.01 23.58
CA GLN A 4 3.50 -30.49 22.49
C GLN A 4 2.71 -30.17 21.21
N PHE A 5 1.70 -30.97 20.89
CA PHE A 5 0.85 -30.72 19.71
C PHE A 5 -0.01 -29.47 19.93
N ASN A 6 -0.51 -29.28 21.15
CA ASN A 6 -1.31 -28.12 21.52
C ASN A 6 -0.50 -26.82 21.51
N GLU A 7 0.78 -26.86 21.94
CA GLU A 7 1.71 -25.73 21.88
C GLU A 7 2.09 -25.37 20.44
N GLN A 8 2.40 -26.35 19.59
CA GLN A 8 2.72 -26.11 18.18
C GLN A 8 1.53 -25.54 17.41
N PHE A 9 0.32 -26.07 17.65
CA PHE A 9 -0.91 -25.54 17.05
C PHE A 9 -1.18 -24.11 17.52
N THR A 10 -1.08 -23.84 18.83
CA THR A 10 -1.27 -22.50 19.38
C THR A 10 -0.24 -21.50 18.83
N ALA A 11 1.03 -21.91 18.69
CA ALA A 11 2.08 -21.07 18.11
C ALA A 11 1.82 -20.78 16.62
N ALA A 12 1.40 -21.79 15.85
CA ALA A 12 1.04 -21.61 14.44
C ALA A 12 -0.18 -20.68 14.28
N THR A 13 -1.20 -20.81 15.13
CA THR A 13 -2.37 -19.91 15.12
C THR A 13 -1.97 -18.46 15.47
N ARG A 14 -1.07 -18.26 16.44
CA ARG A 14 -0.54 -16.91 16.75
C ARG A 14 0.24 -16.31 15.58
N GLN A 15 1.17 -17.08 15.01
CA GLN A 15 1.95 -16.63 13.86
C GLN A 15 1.06 -16.29 12.66
N PHE A 16 0.02 -17.07 12.41
CA PHE A 16 -0.98 -16.77 11.39
C PHE A 16 -1.74 -15.48 11.71
N ALA A 17 -2.21 -15.31 12.95
CA ALA A 17 -2.92 -14.11 13.38
C ALA A 17 -2.05 -12.85 13.27
N ASP A 18 -0.77 -12.93 13.67
CA ASP A 18 0.19 -11.83 13.56
C ASP A 18 0.47 -11.47 12.10
N THR A 19 0.59 -12.49 11.23
CA THR A 19 0.77 -12.30 9.78
C THR A 19 -0.45 -11.64 9.14
N ALA A 20 -1.65 -12.13 9.47
CA ALA A 20 -2.90 -11.57 8.99
C ALA A 20 -3.07 -10.12 9.46
N ALA A 21 -2.72 -9.82 10.72
CA ALA A 21 -2.73 -8.47 11.25
C ALA A 21 -1.73 -7.56 10.53
N GLN A 22 -0.53 -8.06 10.20
CA GLN A 22 0.48 -7.30 9.45
C GLN A 22 0.03 -6.99 8.03
N ILE A 23 -0.57 -7.96 7.32
CA ILE A 23 -1.14 -7.76 5.99
C ILE A 23 -2.29 -6.76 6.03
N ASN A 24 -3.20 -6.88 7.01
CA ASN A 24 -4.30 -5.93 7.18
C ASN A 24 -3.80 -4.50 7.44
N ARG A 25 -2.75 -4.33 8.24
CA ARG A 25 -2.11 -3.02 8.46
C ARG A 25 -1.54 -2.46 7.17
N LEU A 26 -0.79 -3.25 6.40
CA LEU A 26 -0.26 -2.80 5.10
C LEU A 26 -1.36 -2.38 4.12
N ALA A 27 -2.47 -3.13 4.09
CA ALA A 27 -3.62 -2.78 3.25
C ALA A 27 -4.28 -1.48 3.70
N LEU A 28 -4.46 -1.27 5.01
CA LEU A 28 -5.01 -0.03 5.58
C LEU A 28 -4.08 1.16 5.33
N ASP A 29 -2.77 1.01 5.57
CA ASP A 29 -1.77 2.05 5.30
C ASP A 29 -1.75 2.45 3.82
N ASN A 30 -1.90 1.47 2.92
CA ASN A 30 -2.02 1.75 1.48
C ASN A 30 -3.30 2.52 1.16
N ALA A 31 -4.43 2.11 1.72
CA ALA A 31 -5.71 2.79 1.53
C ALA A 31 -5.67 4.23 2.03
N GLU A 32 -5.07 4.47 3.20
CA GLU A 32 -4.88 5.81 3.76
C GLU A 32 -4.02 6.68 2.84
N LYS A 33 -2.90 6.16 2.34
CA LYS A 33 -2.03 6.89 1.40
C LYS A 33 -2.74 7.21 0.09
N VAL A 34 -3.40 6.23 -0.52
CA VAL A 34 -4.15 6.43 -1.77
C VAL A 34 -5.24 7.48 -1.58
N PHE A 35 -5.98 7.42 -0.47
CA PHE A 35 -7.01 8.39 -0.15
C PHE A 35 -6.42 9.78 0.10
N GLY A 36 -5.31 9.88 0.84
CA GLY A 36 -4.59 11.13 1.06
C GLY A 36 -4.12 11.79 -0.24
N LEU A 37 -3.58 11.00 -1.18
CA LEU A 37 -3.18 11.47 -2.51
C LEU A 37 -4.37 12.00 -3.31
N GLN A 38 -5.50 11.28 -3.32
CA GLN A 38 -6.72 11.72 -3.98
C GLN A 38 -7.31 12.99 -3.37
N LEU A 39 -7.26 13.12 -2.03
CA LEU A 39 -7.75 14.31 -1.34
C LEU A 39 -6.86 15.53 -1.63
N ALA A 40 -5.53 15.36 -1.58
CA ALA A 40 -4.58 16.42 -1.92
C ALA A 40 -4.79 16.90 -3.37
N ALA A 41 -4.97 15.95 -4.29
CA ALA A 41 -5.30 16.22 -5.69
C ALA A 41 -6.54 17.09 -5.85
N PHE A 42 -7.63 16.67 -5.20
CA PHE A 42 -8.90 17.35 -5.25
C PHE A 42 -8.77 18.76 -4.69
N ASN A 43 -8.13 18.90 -3.52
CA ASN A 43 -7.93 20.19 -2.88
C ASN A 43 -7.18 21.16 -3.80
N ASP A 44 -6.10 20.69 -4.42
CA ASP A 44 -5.30 21.54 -5.28
C ASP A 44 -6.00 21.88 -6.61
N SER A 45 -6.70 20.92 -7.22
CA SER A 45 -7.54 21.17 -8.40
C SER A 45 -8.67 22.14 -8.10
N ALA A 46 -9.29 22.03 -6.92
CA ALA A 46 -10.30 22.95 -6.45
C ALA A 46 -9.71 24.35 -6.26
N ASN A 47 -8.57 24.46 -5.57
CA ASN A 47 -7.88 25.74 -5.36
C ASN A 47 -7.52 26.43 -6.69
N ALA A 48 -6.96 25.71 -7.66
CA ALA A 48 -6.62 26.26 -8.97
C ALA A 48 -7.87 26.71 -9.74
N THR A 49 -8.95 25.92 -9.68
CA THR A 49 -10.22 26.25 -10.33
C THR A 49 -10.87 27.49 -9.69
N PHE A 50 -10.91 27.56 -8.36
CA PHE A 50 -11.45 28.73 -7.65
C PHE A 50 -10.62 29.99 -7.90
N ALA A 51 -9.28 29.87 -7.96
CA ALA A 51 -8.41 30.98 -8.34
C ALA A 51 -8.74 31.50 -9.75
N PHE A 52 -8.92 30.61 -10.73
CA PHE A 52 -9.34 31.00 -12.09
C PHE A 52 -10.74 31.63 -12.12
N LEU A 53 -11.72 31.07 -11.40
CA LEU A 53 -13.05 31.66 -11.29
C LEU A 53 -13.02 33.05 -10.63
N GLY A 54 -12.13 33.27 -9.68
CA GLY A 54 -11.86 34.60 -9.12
C GLY A 54 -11.39 35.59 -10.19
N GLN A 55 -10.42 35.20 -11.02
CA GLN A 55 -9.94 36.03 -12.13
C GLN A 55 -11.05 36.33 -13.14
N VAL A 56 -11.92 35.35 -13.44
CA VAL A 56 -13.08 35.54 -14.31
C VAL A 56 -14.08 36.53 -13.68
N ALA A 57 -14.35 36.43 -12.38
CA ALA A 57 -15.26 37.33 -11.69
C ALA A 57 -14.72 38.78 -11.61
N GLU A 58 -13.41 38.96 -11.63
CA GLU A 58 -12.75 40.27 -11.66
C GLU A 58 -12.72 40.91 -13.06
N ALA A 59 -12.92 40.13 -14.13
CA ALA A 59 -12.97 40.63 -15.49
C ALA A 59 -14.24 41.46 -15.73
N ARG A 60 -14.08 42.76 -16.03
CA ARG A 60 -15.19 43.71 -16.18
C ARG A 60 -15.65 43.91 -17.62
N ASP A 61 -14.85 43.47 -18.59
CA ASP A 61 -15.09 43.66 -20.02
C ASP A 61 -14.58 42.47 -20.84
N PHE A 62 -14.82 42.54 -22.16
CA PHE A 62 -14.43 41.49 -23.09
C PHE A 62 -12.91 41.30 -23.18
N ASP A 63 -12.14 42.38 -23.06
CA ASP A 63 -10.67 42.31 -23.09
C ASP A 63 -10.12 41.63 -21.83
N GLY A 64 -10.69 41.91 -20.65
CA GLY A 64 -10.39 41.22 -19.40
C GLY A 64 -10.73 39.72 -19.46
N LEU A 65 -11.87 39.37 -20.06
CA LEU A 65 -12.23 37.95 -20.28
C LEU A 65 -11.23 37.25 -21.22
N LYS A 66 -10.81 37.93 -22.29
CA LYS A 66 -9.82 37.38 -23.23
C LYS A 66 -8.45 37.19 -22.56
N ALA A 67 -8.10 38.06 -21.60
CA ALA A 67 -6.85 37.98 -20.85
C ALA A 67 -6.79 36.76 -19.90
N VAL A 68 -7.93 36.25 -19.42
CA VAL A 68 -7.96 35.09 -18.50
C VAL A 68 -8.10 33.74 -19.19
N VAL A 69 -8.47 33.70 -20.48
CA VAL A 69 -8.55 32.45 -21.26
C VAL A 69 -7.28 31.59 -21.18
N PRO A 70 -6.05 32.15 -21.31
CA PRO A 70 -4.83 31.36 -21.15
C PRO A 70 -4.71 30.69 -19.78
N ASN A 71 -5.17 31.36 -18.72
CA ASN A 71 -5.14 30.83 -17.36
C ASN A 71 -6.12 29.64 -17.22
N GLY A 72 -7.29 29.69 -17.87
CA GLY A 72 -8.22 28.56 -17.92
C GLY A 72 -7.62 27.34 -18.62
N VAL A 73 -6.91 27.55 -19.73
CA VAL A 73 -6.17 26.49 -20.43
C VAL A 73 -5.06 25.92 -19.56
N GLN A 74 -4.36 26.77 -18.81
CA GLN A 74 -3.33 26.35 -17.87
C GLN A 74 -3.92 25.50 -16.74
N VAL A 75 -5.01 25.93 -16.10
CA VAL A 75 -5.70 25.13 -15.05
C VAL A 75 -6.14 23.78 -15.59
N ALA A 76 -6.69 23.73 -16.80
CA ALA A 76 -7.07 22.46 -17.43
C ALA A 76 -5.86 21.53 -17.63
N ARG A 77 -4.73 22.06 -18.10
CA ARG A 77 -3.49 21.30 -18.27
C ARG A 77 -2.96 20.79 -16.92
N GLU A 78 -2.85 21.67 -15.93
CA GLU A 78 -2.35 21.34 -14.59
C GLU A 78 -3.21 20.25 -13.94
N ASN A 79 -4.53 20.29 -14.11
CA ASN A 79 -5.44 19.24 -13.63
C ASN A 79 -5.20 17.88 -14.30
N VAL A 80 -4.91 17.86 -15.61
CA VAL A 80 -4.57 16.63 -16.34
C VAL A 80 -3.22 16.07 -15.88
N GLU A 81 -2.19 16.92 -15.79
CA GLU A 81 -0.85 16.52 -15.32
C GLU A 81 -0.93 15.96 -13.90
N ARG A 82 -1.66 16.64 -13.01
CA ARG A 82 -1.93 16.18 -11.65
C ARG A 82 -2.60 14.81 -11.65
N ALA A 83 -3.69 14.63 -12.40
CA ALA A 83 -4.40 13.35 -12.49
C ALA A 83 -3.50 12.19 -12.95
N ILE A 84 -2.64 12.43 -13.94
CA ILE A 84 -1.66 11.44 -14.42
C ILE A 84 -0.65 11.11 -13.31
N ASN A 85 -0.08 12.12 -12.66
CA ASN A 85 0.92 11.93 -11.60
C ASN A 85 0.35 11.12 -10.42
N ILE A 86 -0.87 11.44 -9.99
CA ILE A 86 -1.54 10.68 -8.92
C ILE A 86 -1.84 9.26 -9.35
N GLY A 87 -2.27 9.06 -10.61
CA GLY A 87 -2.48 7.72 -11.14
C GLY A 87 -1.21 6.88 -11.05
N GLN A 88 -0.06 7.46 -11.39
CA GLN A 88 1.24 6.80 -11.25
C GLN A 88 1.61 6.54 -9.79
N GLU A 89 1.35 7.49 -8.90
CA GLU A 89 1.69 7.37 -7.48
C GLU A 89 0.82 6.32 -6.76
N VAL A 90 -0.49 6.33 -7.01
CA VAL A 90 -1.44 5.31 -6.53
C VAL A 90 -1.04 3.92 -7.01
N TYR A 91 -0.70 3.80 -8.29
CA TYR A 91 -0.25 2.54 -8.87
C TYR A 91 1.05 2.06 -8.22
N GLY A 92 2.05 2.92 -8.13
CA GLY A 92 3.34 2.60 -7.51
C GLY A 92 3.22 2.25 -6.03
N GLN A 93 2.39 2.96 -5.28
CA GLN A 93 2.13 2.70 -3.87
C GLN A 93 1.40 1.36 -3.66
N THR A 94 0.44 1.04 -4.53
CA THR A 94 -0.26 -0.25 -4.52
C THR A 94 0.67 -1.40 -4.88
N LEU A 95 1.53 -1.23 -5.90
CA LEU A 95 2.55 -2.23 -6.25
C LEU A 95 3.49 -2.52 -5.08
N LYS A 96 4.05 -1.48 -4.45
CA LYS A 96 4.92 -1.63 -3.27
C LYS A 96 4.23 -2.37 -2.12
N THR A 97 2.94 -2.10 -1.91
CA THR A 97 2.16 -2.80 -0.89
C THR A 97 2.00 -4.29 -1.21
N ASN A 98 1.71 -4.62 -2.46
CA ASN A 98 1.64 -6.02 -2.92
C ASN A 98 3.00 -6.72 -2.82
N GLU A 99 4.10 -6.04 -3.16
CA GLU A 99 5.45 -6.55 -2.97
C GLU A 99 5.74 -6.83 -1.50
N ALA A 100 5.36 -5.93 -0.58
CA ALA A 100 5.53 -6.12 0.86
C ALA A 100 4.72 -7.31 1.38
N ILE A 101 3.46 -7.46 0.95
CA ILE A 101 2.64 -8.64 1.26
C ILE A 101 3.28 -9.92 0.72
N GLY A 102 3.81 -9.89 -0.51
CA GLY A 102 4.52 -11.01 -1.12
C GLY A 102 5.79 -11.39 -0.34
N GLN A 103 6.54 -10.41 0.15
CA GLN A 103 7.71 -10.65 1.01
C GLN A 103 7.31 -11.30 2.34
N ILE A 104 6.20 -10.88 2.94
CA ILE A 104 5.65 -11.54 4.15
C ILE A 104 5.32 -13.01 3.85
N ALA A 105 4.62 -13.29 2.74
CA ALA A 105 4.27 -14.66 2.35
C ALA A 105 5.52 -15.52 2.10
N LYS A 106 6.54 -14.96 1.44
CA LYS A 106 7.84 -15.63 1.24
C LYS A 106 8.52 -15.95 2.57
N GLY A 107 8.54 -15.00 3.51
CA GLY A 107 9.10 -15.21 4.85
C GLY A 107 8.39 -16.32 5.63
N GLN A 108 7.06 -16.45 5.50
CA GLN A 108 6.31 -17.56 6.09
C GLN A 108 6.72 -18.92 5.50
N PHE A 109 6.94 -18.98 4.19
CA PHE A 109 7.37 -20.20 3.52
C PHE A 109 8.80 -20.61 3.93
N GLU A 110 9.71 -19.63 4.01
CA GLU A 110 11.08 -19.86 4.50
C GLU A 110 11.09 -20.34 5.96
N ALA A 111 10.28 -19.75 6.83
CA ALA A 111 10.14 -20.17 8.22
C ALA A 111 9.58 -21.60 8.36
N ALA A 112 8.57 -21.96 7.55
CA ALA A 112 8.01 -23.30 7.52
C ALA A 112 9.04 -24.34 7.02
N THR A 113 9.80 -24.00 5.99
CA THR A 113 10.87 -24.85 5.44
C THR A 113 11.97 -25.08 6.49
N ALA A 114 12.41 -24.02 7.18
CA ALA A 114 13.40 -24.12 8.25
C ALA A 114 12.89 -24.98 9.43
N GLN A 115 11.62 -24.85 9.82
CA GLN A 115 11.02 -25.72 10.84
C GLN A 115 11.03 -27.19 10.40
N ALA A 116 10.63 -27.49 9.16
CA ALA A 116 10.62 -28.85 8.62
C ALA A 116 12.02 -29.48 8.64
N GLN A 117 13.04 -28.72 8.22
CA GLN A 117 14.45 -29.15 8.28
C GLN A 117 14.90 -29.43 9.72
N SER A 118 14.61 -28.53 10.67
CA SER A 118 14.95 -28.73 12.09
C SER A 118 14.27 -29.99 12.67
N GLN A 119 13.02 -30.27 12.31
CA GLN A 119 12.32 -31.47 12.77
C GLN A 119 12.91 -32.73 12.14
N ALA A 120 13.27 -32.71 10.85
CA ALA A 120 13.96 -33.82 10.19
C ALA A 120 15.32 -34.12 10.87
N GLU A 121 16.12 -33.10 11.18
CA GLU A 121 17.37 -33.27 11.91
C GLU A 121 17.19 -33.89 13.31
N LYS A 122 16.15 -33.49 14.04
CA LYS A 122 15.82 -34.08 15.35
C LYS A 122 15.43 -35.54 15.23
N VAL A 123 14.64 -35.90 14.21
CA VAL A 123 14.26 -37.30 13.94
C VAL A 123 15.47 -38.14 13.57
N VAL A 124 16.36 -37.63 12.71
CA VAL A 124 17.61 -38.32 12.33
C VAL A 124 18.53 -38.51 13.54
N LYS A 125 18.69 -37.48 14.39
CA LYS A 125 19.49 -37.60 15.64
C LYS A 125 18.88 -38.57 16.64
N ALA A 126 17.55 -38.63 16.74
CA ALA A 126 16.85 -39.58 17.60
C ALA A 126 17.00 -41.02 17.09
N ALA A 127 16.83 -41.26 15.79
CA ALA A 127 17.02 -42.58 15.17
C ALA A 127 18.48 -43.08 15.32
N GLY A 128 19.46 -42.20 15.14
CA GLY A 128 20.88 -42.52 15.33
C GLY A 128 21.27 -42.84 16.78
N LYS A 129 20.49 -42.38 17.77
CA LYS A 129 20.66 -42.76 19.19
C LYS A 129 20.02 -44.10 19.56
N VAL A 130 18.99 -44.52 18.83
CA VAL A 130 18.28 -45.80 19.06
C VAL A 130 18.97 -46.97 18.34
N ALA A 131 19.71 -46.69 17.27
CA ALA A 131 20.47 -47.68 16.51
C ALA A 131 21.86 -48.03 17.11
N LYS A 132 22.16 -47.56 18.32
CA LYS A 132 23.44 -47.75 19.03
C LYS A 132 23.20 -48.36 20.40
#